data_AF-A0A0G1QTR4-F1
#
_entry.id   AF-A0A0G1QTR4-F1
#
_cell.length_a   1.000
_cell.length_b   1.000
_cell.length_c   1.000
_cell.angle_alpha   90.00
_cell.angle_beta   90.00
_cell.angle_gamma   90.00
#
_symmetry.space_group_name_H-M   'P 1'
#
loop_
_entity.id
_entity.type
_entity.pdbx_description
1 polymer ?
#
loop_
_entity_poly.entity_id
_entity_poly.type
_entity_poly.pdbx_seq_one_letter_code
_entity_poly.pdbx_strand_id
1 'polypeptide(L)'
;MGSAKPAGDGHAILSAAPFIEGHDPVAVLFGDDIVMGKKPALKELIEVYNRYEDPVIALKQVPREEVSRFGVIGGKKINKSVWEIREFIEKPAVKEAPSNLVVVGRYILTPEIFKILNTV
;
A
#
# COMPACT_ATOMS: atom_id res chain seq x y z
N MET A 1 -11.95 24.13 16.74
CA MET A 1 -11.22 22.98 16.17
C MET A 1 -11.65 21.73 16.92
N GLY A 2 -12.60 20.97 16.38
CA GLY A 2 -13.02 19.71 16.98
C GLY A 2 -11.91 18.67 16.80
N SER A 3 -11.59 17.93 17.84
CA SER A 3 -10.67 16.79 17.77
C SER A 3 -11.20 15.78 16.77
N ALA A 4 -10.52 15.64 15.62
CA ALA A 4 -10.80 14.56 14.69
C ALA A 4 -10.65 13.23 15.45
N LYS A 5 -11.75 12.49 15.62
CA LYS A 5 -11.69 11.17 16.24
C LYS A 5 -10.86 10.25 15.34
N PRO A 6 -9.96 9.41 15.89
CA PRO A 6 -9.21 8.46 15.09
C PRO A 6 -10.17 7.43 14.48
N ALA A 7 -10.24 7.41 13.14
CA ALA A 7 -11.13 6.54 12.36
C ALA A 7 -10.35 5.63 11.37
N GLY A 8 -9.05 5.43 11.63
CA GLY A 8 -8.17 4.58 10.82
C GLY A 8 -7.52 5.27 9.62
N ASP A 9 -6.65 4.53 8.94
CA ASP A 9 -5.78 5.06 7.88
C ASP A 9 -6.57 5.53 6.65
N GLY A 10 -7.65 4.82 6.30
CA GLY A 10 -8.53 5.22 5.20
C GLY A 10 -9.13 6.61 5.41
N HIS A 11 -9.61 6.90 6.62
CA HIS A 11 -10.09 8.24 6.96
C HIS A 11 -8.97 9.29 6.94
N ALA A 12 -7.76 8.94 7.38
CA ALA A 12 -6.61 9.84 7.33
C ALA A 12 -6.22 10.20 5.89
N ILE A 13 -6.20 9.21 4.98
CA ILE A 13 -5.96 9.43 3.55
C ILE A 13 -7.08 10.30 2.96
N LEU A 14 -8.35 9.99 3.22
CA LEU A 14 -9.49 10.76 2.72
C LEU A 14 -9.48 12.21 3.22
N SER A 15 -9.07 12.43 4.47
CA SER A 15 -8.97 13.78 5.04
C SER A 15 -7.93 14.66 4.32
N ALA A 16 -6.99 14.06 3.60
CA ALA A 16 -6.01 14.79 2.78
C ALA A 16 -6.57 15.21 1.41
N ALA A 17 -7.70 14.65 0.96
CA ALA A 17 -8.26 14.90 -0.37
C ALA A 17 -8.42 16.39 -0.74
N PRO A 18 -8.83 17.31 0.16
CA PRO A 18 -8.95 18.74 -0.16
C PRO A 18 -7.63 19.43 -0.52
N PHE A 19 -6.48 18.82 -0.19
CA PHE A 19 -5.14 19.37 -0.44
C PHE A 19 -4.48 18.80 -1.70
N ILE A 20 -5.15 17.89 -2.39
CA ILE A 20 -4.59 17.17 -3.53
C ILE A 20 -5.22 17.76 -4.80
N GLU A 21 -4.36 18.19 -5.73
CA GLU A 21 -4.79 18.78 -6.99
C GLU A 21 -5.32 17.69 -7.94
N GLY A 22 -6.60 17.80 -8.33
CA GLY A 22 -7.15 17.09 -9.49
C GLY A 22 -6.95 15.56 -9.49
N HIS A 23 -6.64 15.03 -10.68
CA HIS A 23 -6.44 13.60 -10.95
C HIS A 23 -4.98 13.16 -10.69
N ASP A 24 -4.24 13.84 -9.82
CA ASP A 24 -2.85 13.48 -9.54
C ASP A 24 -2.75 12.27 -8.60
N PRO A 25 -1.83 11.33 -8.88
CA PRO A 25 -1.53 10.25 -7.96
C PRO A 25 -0.85 10.79 -6.69
N VAL A 26 -1.05 10.10 -5.57
CA VAL A 26 -0.48 10.50 -4.28
C VAL A 26 0.40 9.44 -3.67
N ALA A 27 1.49 9.88 -3.05
CA ALA A 27 2.33 9.03 -2.24
C ALA A 27 1.85 9.01 -0.78
N VAL A 28 1.61 7.82 -0.23
CA VAL A 28 1.25 7.64 1.18
C VAL A 28 2.41 6.97 1.90
N LEU A 29 2.86 7.61 2.99
CA LEU A 29 4.01 7.18 3.78
C LEU A 29 3.64 7.14 5.27
N PHE A 30 3.68 5.94 5.84
CA PHE A 30 3.48 5.69 7.27
C PHE A 30 4.74 6.07 8.05
N GLY A 31 4.59 6.97 9.02
CA GLY A 31 5.74 7.58 9.72
C GLY A 31 6.52 6.62 10.63
N ASP A 32 5.88 5.52 11.03
CA ASP A 32 6.44 4.44 11.85
C ASP A 32 7.24 3.41 11.03
N ASP A 33 7.03 3.36 9.71
CA ASP A 33 7.79 2.49 8.80
C ASP A 33 9.04 3.19 8.25
N ILE A 34 10.19 2.82 8.81
CA ILE A 34 11.51 3.27 8.32
C ILE A 34 12.06 2.25 7.31
N VAL A 35 12.08 2.62 6.03
CA VAL A 35 12.59 1.78 4.95
C VAL A 35 13.94 2.31 4.46
N MET A 36 14.98 1.49 4.57
CA MET A 36 16.33 1.81 4.14
C MET A 36 16.76 0.94 2.97
N GLY A 37 17.36 1.56 1.96
CA GLY A 37 17.88 0.89 0.78
C GLY A 37 18.88 1.77 0.06
N LYS A 38 19.68 1.19 -0.85
CA LYS A 38 20.61 1.96 -1.69
C LYS A 38 19.89 3.01 -2.52
N LYS A 39 18.66 2.72 -2.91
CA LYS A 39 17.74 3.62 -3.57
C LYS A 39 16.55 3.91 -2.65
N PRO A 40 16.05 5.14 -2.59
CA PRO A 40 14.88 5.46 -1.78
C PRO A 40 13.66 4.63 -2.20
N ALA A 41 12.98 4.01 -1.24
CA ALA A 41 11.81 3.16 -1.51
C ALA A 41 10.73 3.89 -2.33
N LEU A 42 10.44 5.15 -1.97
CA LEU A 42 9.47 5.96 -2.73
C LEU A 42 9.87 6.13 -4.20
N LYS A 43 11.16 6.29 -4.49
CA LYS A 43 11.66 6.41 -5.88
C LYS A 43 11.45 5.12 -6.66
N GLU A 44 11.62 3.96 -6.03
CA GLU A 44 11.33 2.67 -6.67
C GLU A 44 9.84 2.54 -7.00
N LEU A 45 8.96 2.94 -6.09
CA LEU A 45 7.52 2.91 -6.32
C LEU A 45 7.10 3.86 -7.45
N ILE A 46 7.64 5.08 -7.48
CA ILE A 46 7.37 6.04 -8.56
C ILE A 46 7.79 5.48 -9.93
N GLU A 47 8.94 4.80 -10.02
CA GLU A 47 9.37 4.19 -11.28
C GLU A 47 8.49 3.02 -11.73
N VAL A 48 7.92 2.26 -10.78
CA VAL A 48 6.91 1.24 -11.09
C VAL A 48 5.63 1.92 -11.56
N TYR A 49 5.16 2.95 -10.86
CA TYR A 49 3.97 3.71 -11.23
C TYR A 49 4.11 4.32 -12.63
N ASN A 50 5.22 4.99 -12.94
CA ASN A 50 5.45 5.58 -14.27
C ASN A 50 5.48 4.56 -15.42
N ARG A 51 5.62 3.27 -15.12
CA ARG A 51 5.60 2.20 -16.12
C ARG A 51 4.21 1.61 -16.32
N TYR A 52 3.43 1.47 -15.25
CA TYR A 52 2.18 0.70 -15.24
C TYR A 52 0.93 1.57 -15.04
N GLU A 53 1.09 2.79 -14.52
CA GLU A 53 0.04 3.78 -14.26
C GLU A 53 -1.12 3.25 -13.39
N ASP A 54 -0.81 2.31 -12.49
CA ASP A 54 -1.75 1.61 -11.60
C ASP A 54 -1.28 1.78 -10.13
N PRO A 55 -2.15 1.67 -9.10
CA PRO A 55 -1.73 1.78 -7.71
C PRO A 55 -0.59 0.82 -7.37
N VAL A 56 0.43 1.35 -6.69
CA VAL A 56 1.62 0.58 -6.32
C VAL A 56 1.74 0.55 -4.82
N ILE A 57 1.88 -0.65 -4.25
CA ILE A 57 2.18 -0.83 -2.84
C ILE A 57 3.53 -1.50 -2.67
N ALA A 58 4.31 -1.03 -1.70
CA ALA A 58 5.56 -1.67 -1.35
C ALA A 58 5.29 -3.01 -0.67
N LEU A 59 6.12 -4.01 -1.01
CA LEU A 59 6.05 -5.36 -0.45
C LEU A 59 7.36 -5.72 0.22
N LYS A 60 7.27 -6.54 1.26
CA LYS A 60 8.41 -7.18 1.92
C LYS A 60 8.19 -8.68 1.98
N GLN A 61 9.23 -9.45 1.70
CA GLN A 61 9.19 -10.89 1.97
C GLN A 61 9.55 -11.14 3.44
N VAL A 62 8.77 -11.97 4.12
CA VAL A 62 8.98 -12.34 5.53
C VAL A 62 9.02 -13.87 5.70
N PRO A 63 9.53 -14.38 6.84
CA PRO A 63 9.32 -15.76 7.23
C PRO A 63 7.83 -16.11 7.24
N ARG A 64 7.49 -17.35 6.88
CA ARG A 64 6.10 -17.76 6.63
C ARG A 64 5.25 -17.71 7.90
N GLU A 65 5.87 -17.91 9.05
CA GLU A 65 5.31 -17.84 10.39
C GLU A 65 4.92 -16.41 10.82
N GLU A 66 5.48 -15.37 10.20
CA GLU A 66 5.21 -13.97 10.54
C GLU A 66 4.02 -13.38 9.79
N VAL A 67 3.52 -14.06 8.75
CA VAL A 67 2.50 -13.52 7.83
C VAL A 67 1.18 -13.15 8.53
N SER A 68 0.84 -13.82 9.63
CA SER A 68 -0.39 -13.55 10.39
C SER A 68 -0.42 -12.20 11.10
N ARG A 69 0.66 -11.42 11.03
CA ARG A 69 0.76 -10.08 11.62
C ARG A 69 0.42 -8.95 10.65
N PHE A 70 0.28 -9.25 9.35
CA PHE A 70 0.25 -8.26 8.28
C PHE A 70 -0.83 -8.54 7.23
N GLY A 71 -1.10 -7.56 6.38
CA GLY A 71 -1.77 -7.77 5.09
C GLY A 71 -0.86 -8.54 4.14
N VAL A 72 -1.34 -9.67 3.64
CA VAL A 72 -0.60 -10.58 2.75
C VAL A 72 -1.22 -10.54 1.37
N ILE A 73 -0.38 -10.37 0.35
CA ILE A 73 -0.84 -10.37 -1.04
C ILE A 73 -0.70 -11.74 -1.69
N GLY A 74 -1.59 -12.01 -2.64
CA GLY A 74 -1.50 -13.10 -3.61
C GLY A 74 -1.60 -12.53 -5.02
N GLY A 75 -1.00 -13.21 -5.99
CA GLY A 75 -1.06 -12.74 -7.37
C GLY A 75 0.03 -13.29 -8.27
N LYS A 76 0.28 -12.57 -9.36
CA LYS A 76 1.18 -13.02 -10.42
C LYS A 76 2.45 -12.17 -10.43
N LYS A 77 3.61 -12.84 -10.41
CA LYS A 77 4.89 -12.16 -10.63
C LYS A 77 4.98 -11.72 -12.09
N ILE A 78 5.13 -10.42 -12.32
CA ILE A 78 5.21 -9.87 -13.69
C ILE A 78 6.65 -9.58 -14.12
N ASN A 79 7.55 -9.29 -13.18
CA ASN A 79 8.98 -9.19 -13.43
C ASN A 79 9.80 -9.53 -12.16
N LYS A 80 11.10 -9.24 -12.13
CA LYS A 80 11.99 -9.58 -11.00
C LYS A 80 11.49 -9.06 -9.64
N SER A 81 10.94 -7.85 -9.60
CA SER A 81 10.58 -7.13 -8.36
C SER A 81 9.13 -6.64 -8.31
N VAL A 82 8.33 -6.83 -9.36
CA VAL A 82 6.94 -6.38 -9.42
C VAL A 82 5.97 -7.56 -9.51
N TRP A 83 4.89 -7.45 -8.76
CA TRP A 83 3.78 -8.39 -8.70
C TRP A 83 2.47 -7.68 -9.04
N GLU A 84 1.67 -8.30 -9.90
CA GLU A 84 0.26 -7.94 -10.10
C GLU A 84 -0.54 -8.58 -8.96
N ILE A 85 -1.13 -7.74 -8.11
CA ILE A 85 -1.92 -8.18 -6.95
C ILE A 85 -3.30 -8.62 -7.42
N ARG A 86 -3.73 -9.80 -6.99
CA ARG A 86 -5.06 -10.36 -7.28
C ARG A 86 -5.84 -10.70 -6.02
N GLU A 87 -5.13 -10.90 -4.92
CA GLU A 87 -5.68 -11.22 -3.62
C GLU A 87 -4.96 -10.41 -2.55
N PHE A 88 -5.72 -9.97 -1.55
CA PHE A 88 -5.21 -9.31 -0.37
C PHE A 88 -5.98 -9.87 0.84
N ILE A 89 -5.26 -10.41 1.82
CA ILE A 89 -5.88 -10.92 3.04
C ILE A 89 -5.21 -10.27 4.24
N GLU A 90 -6.01 -9.61 5.09
CA GLU A 90 -5.53 -8.97 6.32
C GLU A 90 -5.34 -10.03 7.42
N LYS A 91 -4.11 -10.17 7.92
CA LYS A 91 -3.74 -11.04 9.04
C LYS A 91 -4.24 -12.49 8.89
N PRO A 92 -3.96 -13.17 7.76
CA PRO A 92 -4.43 -14.53 7.52
C PRO A 92 -3.79 -15.52 8.49
N ALA A 93 -4.44 -16.66 8.73
CA ALA A 93 -3.73 -17.80 9.31
C ALA A 93 -2.59 -18.24 8.37
N VAL A 94 -1.48 -18.74 8.93
CA VAL A 94 -0.29 -19.16 8.14
C VAL A 94 -0.64 -20.13 6.99
N LYS A 95 -1.62 -21.01 7.21
CA LYS A 95 -2.11 -21.98 6.22
C LYS A 95 -2.99 -21.37 5.12
N GLU A 96 -3.61 -20.23 5.38
CA GLU A 96 -4.51 -19.51 4.47
C GLU A 96 -3.80 -18.39 3.71
N ALA A 97 -2.59 -18.01 4.15
CA ALA A 97 -1.83 -16.94 3.53
C ALA A 97 -1.48 -17.26 2.06
N PRO A 98 -1.84 -16.41 1.08
CA PRO A 98 -1.62 -16.70 -0.33
C PRO A 98 -0.13 -16.64 -0.74
N SER A 99 0.70 -15.95 0.05
CA SER A 99 2.15 -15.91 -0.13
C SER A 99 2.87 -15.57 1.19
N ASN A 100 4.17 -15.29 1.14
CA ASN A 100 4.92 -14.67 2.24
C ASN A 100 5.34 -13.22 1.94
N LEU A 101 4.61 -12.56 1.02
CA LEU A 101 4.77 -11.16 0.68
C LEU A 101 3.75 -10.34 1.47
N VAL A 102 4.26 -9.47 2.33
CA VAL A 102 3.45 -8.60 3.17
C VAL A 102 3.54 -7.16 2.70
N VAL A 103 2.47 -6.41 2.93
CA VAL A 103 2.42 -4.98 2.62
C VAL A 103 3.20 -4.18 3.66
N VAL A 104 3.92 -3.16 3.20
CA VAL A 104 4.57 -2.17 4.06
C VAL A 104 4.03 -0.78 3.73
N GLY A 105 4.05 0.14 4.68
CA GLY A 105 3.37 1.44 4.64
C GLY A 105 3.97 2.47 3.68
N ARG A 106 4.14 2.11 2.42
CA ARG A 106 4.57 2.97 1.31
C ARG A 106 3.71 2.64 0.10
N TYR A 107 2.89 3.60 -0.33
CA TYR A 107 1.95 3.45 -1.44
C TYR A 107 2.10 4.60 -2.44
N ILE A 108 1.80 4.32 -3.71
CA ILE A 108 1.38 5.29 -4.70
C ILE A 108 -0.06 4.93 -5.05
N LEU A 109 -0.99 5.83 -4.79
CA LEU A 109 -2.41 5.61 -4.99
C LEU A 109 -2.92 6.55 -6.08
N THR A 110 -3.78 6.04 -6.95
CA THR A 110 -4.45 6.86 -7.96
C THR A 110 -5.66 7.58 -7.35
N PRO A 111 -6.13 8.70 -7.93
CA PRO A 111 -7.19 9.54 -7.38
C PRO A 111 -8.51 8.80 -7.09
N GLU A 112 -8.78 7.71 -7.80
CA GLU A 112 -9.95 6.85 -7.61
C GLU A 112 -10.07 6.37 -6.16
N ILE A 113 -8.96 6.30 -5.43
CA ILE A 113 -8.96 5.91 -4.02
C ILE A 113 -9.88 6.80 -3.18
N PHE A 114 -9.94 8.11 -3.43
CA PHE A 114 -10.78 9.02 -2.65
C PHE A 114 -12.26 8.75 -2.87
N LYS A 115 -12.63 8.38 -4.10
CA LYS A 115 -13.99 7.97 -4.42
C LYS A 115 -14.33 6.66 -3.71
N ILE A 116 -13.43 5.68 -3.72
CA ILE A 116 -13.62 4.39 -3.05
C ILE A 116 -13.75 4.58 -1.53
N LEU A 117 -12.86 5.37 -0.92
CA LEU A 117 -12.86 5.64 0.52
C LEU A 117 -14.11 6.40 0.99
N ASN A 118 -14.78 7.13 0.10
CA ASN A 118 -16.04 7.81 0.43
C ASN A 118 -17.27 6.87 0.40
N THR A 119 -17.07 5.58 0.07
CA THR A 119 -18.15 4.57 0.05
C THR A 119 -18.12 3.60 1.23
N VAL A 120 -17.11 3.71 2.10
CA VAL A 120 -16.92 2.86 3.28
C VAL A 120 -17.29 3.59 4.57
#